data_AF-A0A1N6K6C9-F1
#
_entry.id   AF-A0A1N6K6C9-F1
#
_cell.length_a   1.000
_cell.length_b   1.000
_cell.length_c   1.000
_cell.angle_alpha   90.00
_cell.angle_beta   90.00
_cell.angle_gamma   90.00
#
_symmetry.space_group_name_H-M   'P 1'
#
loop_
_entity.id
_entity.type
_entity.pdbx_description
1 polymer ?
#
loop_
_entity_poly.entity_id
_entity_poly.type
_entity_poly.pdbx_seq_one_letter_code
_entity_poly.pdbx_strand_id
1 'polypeptide(L)'
;MKQTSSIFKTSGLLLALMIITGSAIAQINIPPAMQKSIVSNRLPAHIQLTEAQMKKIMIKKIDLSASKINFTIIKCKDRFNAHVVVEGVVKNTGGLAYSSNANQQSALLYEDNGGRLQLVASQSFQNLAPGAEVKVSYTRPWNRSSPAEGEFPPNYVLVIGFDPDIYIDGNDSNDDSNYGNNRFTRSAAEVNSNWTCK
;
A
#
# COMPACT_ATOMS: atom_id res chain seq x y z
N MET A 1 21.03 -49.33 89.61
CA MET A 1 21.56 -48.11 90.26
C MET A 1 20.83 -46.89 89.71
N LYS A 2 20.23 -46.12 90.63
CA LYS A 2 19.87 -44.68 90.65
C LYS A 2 19.15 -43.98 89.47
N GLN A 3 18.00 -43.43 89.85
CA GLN A 3 17.30 -42.16 89.49
C GLN A 3 18.16 -41.10 88.74
N THR A 4 17.62 -40.22 87.90
CA THR A 4 16.66 -39.13 88.21
C THR A 4 16.03 -38.49 86.95
N SER A 5 14.90 -37.80 87.16
CA SER A 5 14.11 -36.98 86.22
C SER A 5 14.63 -35.54 86.02
N SER A 6 14.27 -34.91 84.88
CA SER A 6 13.85 -33.49 84.70
C SER A 6 13.51 -33.28 83.21
N ILE A 7 12.29 -32.97 82.76
CA ILE A 7 11.50 -31.72 82.82
C ILE A 7 11.96 -30.58 81.86
N PHE A 8 11.01 -30.22 80.97
CA PHE A 8 10.64 -28.95 80.32
C PHE A 8 11.15 -28.51 78.92
N LYS A 9 10.15 -28.35 78.01
CA LYS A 9 9.80 -27.24 77.06
C LYS A 9 10.85 -26.86 76.00
N THR A 10 10.54 -26.56 74.73
CA THR A 10 9.41 -25.84 74.12
C THR A 10 9.52 -25.89 72.59
N SER A 11 8.37 -25.76 71.91
CA SER A 11 8.14 -25.05 70.64
C SER A 11 8.88 -25.48 69.35
N GLY A 12 8.13 -26.13 68.46
CA GLY A 12 8.43 -26.25 67.03
C GLY A 12 7.16 -26.10 66.22
N LEU A 13 7.02 -24.92 65.63
CA LEU A 13 5.92 -24.35 64.86
C LEU A 13 5.30 -25.30 63.80
N LEU A 14 3.97 -25.46 63.83
CA LEU A 14 3.17 -25.99 62.71
C LEU A 14 2.89 -24.83 61.74
N LEU A 15 3.34 -24.92 60.49
CA LEU A 15 2.91 -24.03 59.42
C LEU A 15 2.86 -24.80 58.09
N ALA A 16 1.72 -25.43 57.82
CA ALA A 16 1.38 -25.95 56.50
C ALA A 16 0.46 -24.92 55.82
N LEU A 17 1.07 -24.06 55.00
CA LEU A 17 0.38 -23.04 54.21
C LEU A 17 -0.27 -23.71 52.98
N MET A 18 -1.60 -23.72 52.93
CA MET A 18 -2.36 -24.02 51.71
C MET A 18 -2.16 -22.88 50.69
N ILE A 19 -1.62 -23.19 49.52
CA ILE A 19 -1.64 -22.29 48.36
C ILE A 19 -2.90 -22.63 47.56
N ILE A 20 -3.96 -21.83 47.75
CA ILE A 20 -5.11 -21.78 46.83
C ILE A 20 -4.78 -20.67 45.82
N THR A 21 -4.31 -21.05 44.63
CA THR A 21 -4.20 -20.10 43.51
C THR A 21 -5.59 -19.87 42.92
N GLY A 22 -6.28 -18.84 43.41
CA GLY A 22 -7.43 -18.26 42.72
C GLY A 22 -6.94 -17.40 41.56
N SER A 23 -7.17 -17.84 40.33
CA SER A 23 -6.98 -17.01 39.15
C SER A 23 -8.05 -15.91 39.15
N ALA A 24 -7.72 -14.72 39.66
CA ALA A 24 -8.53 -13.54 39.46
C ALA A 24 -8.42 -13.14 37.98
N ILE A 25 -9.43 -13.48 37.18
CA ILE A 25 -9.60 -12.91 35.85
C ILE A 25 -10.04 -11.46 36.07
N ALA A 26 -9.11 -10.51 35.90
CA ALA A 26 -9.45 -9.11 35.83
C ALA A 26 -10.33 -8.89 34.59
N GLN A 27 -11.64 -8.69 34.80
CA GLN A 27 -12.52 -8.23 33.74
C GLN A 27 -12.14 -6.79 33.43
N ILE A 28 -11.41 -6.60 32.33
CA ILE A 28 -11.11 -5.29 31.77
C ILE A 28 -12.46 -4.68 31.37
N ASN A 29 -12.97 -3.76 32.19
CA ASN A 29 -14.19 -3.04 31.92
C ASN A 29 -13.87 -1.95 30.90
N ILE A 30 -14.01 -2.28 29.61
CA ILE A 30 -13.76 -1.34 28.51
C ILE A 30 -14.87 -0.28 28.54
N PRO A 31 -14.55 1.02 28.68
CA PRO A 31 -15.54 2.09 28.66
C PRO A 31 -16.39 2.03 27.39
N PRO A 32 -17.71 2.29 27.47
CA PRO A 32 -18.62 2.26 26.30
C PRO A 32 -18.15 3.14 25.13
N ALA A 33 -17.39 4.20 25.41
CA ALA A 33 -16.80 5.08 24.39
C ALA A 33 -15.66 4.42 23.58
N MET A 34 -15.00 3.39 24.11
CA MET A 34 -13.95 2.61 23.42
C MET A 34 -14.49 1.33 22.76
N GLN A 35 -15.78 1.03 22.90
CA GLN A 35 -16.43 -0.10 22.21
C GLN A 35 -16.74 0.18 20.73
N LYS A 36 -16.32 1.33 20.17
CA LYS A 36 -16.42 1.59 18.74
C LYS A 36 -15.47 0.66 17.96
N SER A 37 -16.02 -0.50 17.60
CA SER A 37 -15.80 -1.16 16.32
C SER A 37 -14.35 -1.50 15.98
N ILE A 38 -13.80 -2.51 16.65
CA ILE A 38 -12.96 -3.48 15.95
C ILE A 38 -13.92 -4.43 15.21
N VAL A 39 -14.62 -3.92 14.20
CA VAL A 39 -15.21 -4.80 13.18
C VAL A 39 -14.03 -5.20 12.33
N SER A 40 -13.56 -6.43 12.51
CA SER A 40 -12.66 -7.05 11.55
C SER A 40 -13.36 -7.04 10.19
N ASN A 41 -13.02 -6.07 9.33
CA ASN A 41 -13.49 -5.96 7.96
C ASN A 41 -12.91 -7.05 7.04
N ARG A 42 -12.27 -8.08 7.60
CA ARG A 42 -11.76 -9.22 6.83
C ARG A 42 -12.83 -10.29 6.76
N LEU A 43 -13.32 -10.51 5.53
CA LEU A 43 -14.14 -11.68 5.22
C LEU A 43 -13.36 -12.94 5.62
N PRO A 44 -14.00 -13.89 6.35
CA PRO A 44 -13.41 -15.19 6.63
C PRO A 44 -12.92 -15.87 5.35
N ALA A 45 -11.76 -16.54 5.41
CA ALA A 45 -11.10 -17.12 4.23
C ALA A 45 -11.94 -18.17 3.46
N HIS A 46 -13.00 -18.71 4.07
CA HIS A 46 -13.92 -19.64 3.44
C HIS A 46 -15.06 -18.96 2.65
N ILE A 47 -15.25 -17.65 2.80
CA ILE A 47 -16.25 -16.90 2.03
C ILE A 47 -15.61 -16.48 0.70
N GLN A 48 -15.92 -17.23 -0.35
CA GLN A 48 -15.62 -16.81 -1.72
C GLN A 48 -16.77 -15.95 -2.25
N LEU A 49 -16.48 -14.67 -2.48
CA LEU A 49 -17.44 -13.77 -3.13
C LEU A 49 -17.45 -14.04 -4.63
N THR A 50 -18.64 -14.08 -5.21
CA THR A 50 -18.80 -14.07 -6.67
C THR A 50 -18.28 -12.75 -7.26
N GLU A 51 -17.89 -12.75 -8.54
CA GLU A 51 -17.47 -11.52 -9.24
C GLU A 51 -18.53 -10.41 -9.16
N ALA A 52 -19.81 -10.76 -9.22
CA ALA A 52 -20.92 -9.81 -9.08
C ALA A 52 -20.97 -9.17 -7.68
N GLN A 53 -20.72 -9.95 -6.62
CA GLN A 53 -20.65 -9.44 -5.26
C GLN A 53 -19.40 -8.59 -5.03
N MET A 54 -18.24 -9.03 -5.55
CA MET A 54 -17.00 -8.24 -5.53
C MET A 54 -17.19 -6.89 -6.21
N LYS A 55 -17.78 -6.87 -7.41
CA LYS A 55 -18.11 -5.64 -8.13
C LYS A 55 -19.03 -4.73 -7.32
N LYS A 56 -20.06 -5.30 -6.67
CA LYS A 56 -20.99 -4.54 -5.80
C LYS A 56 -20.30 -3.95 -4.55
N ILE A 57 -19.30 -4.63 -4.02
CA ILE A 57 -18.51 -4.14 -2.87
C ILE A 57 -17.54 -3.04 -3.31
N MET A 58 -16.88 -3.20 -4.47
CA MET A 58 -16.03 -2.15 -5.05
C MET A 58 -16.82 -0.85 -5.30
N ILE A 59 -18.12 -0.95 -5.61
CA ILE A 59 -19.00 0.23 -5.74
C ILE A 59 -19.04 1.09 -4.45
N LYS A 60 -18.76 0.51 -3.28
CA LYS A 60 -18.90 1.18 -1.98
C LYS A 60 -17.58 1.65 -1.37
N LYS A 61 -16.48 1.64 -2.12
CA LYS A 61 -15.17 2.06 -1.61
C LYS A 61 -14.49 3.06 -2.54
N ILE A 62 -13.59 3.83 -1.95
CA ILE A 62 -12.60 4.63 -2.68
C ILE A 62 -11.40 3.71 -2.93
N ASP A 63 -10.94 3.65 -4.16
CA ASP A 63 -9.81 2.80 -4.56
C ASP A 63 -9.09 3.50 -5.69
N LEU A 64 -7.97 4.15 -5.36
CA LEU A 64 -7.07 4.73 -6.34
C LEU A 64 -6.11 3.65 -6.83
N SER A 65 -5.79 3.65 -8.11
CA SER A 65 -4.90 2.65 -8.70
C SER A 65 -3.95 3.29 -9.68
N ALA A 66 -2.67 2.93 -9.56
CA ALA A 66 -1.71 3.08 -10.65
C ALA A 66 -2.09 2.05 -11.73
N SER A 67 -2.83 2.50 -12.76
CA SER A 67 -3.58 1.59 -13.63
C SER A 67 -2.77 1.08 -14.82
N LYS A 68 -2.02 1.96 -15.48
CA LYS A 68 -1.26 1.62 -16.71
C LYS A 68 -0.09 2.59 -16.93
N ILE A 69 0.89 2.11 -17.69
CA ILE A 69 1.94 2.93 -18.30
C ILE A 69 1.93 2.62 -19.80
N ASN A 70 1.80 3.66 -20.61
CA ASN A 70 1.82 3.57 -22.07
C ASN A 70 3.11 4.17 -22.61
N PHE A 71 3.64 3.56 -23.66
CA PHE A 71 4.75 4.10 -24.44
C PHE A 71 4.24 4.46 -25.83
N THR A 72 4.59 5.65 -26.32
CA THR A 72 4.24 6.10 -27.67
C THR A 72 5.42 6.80 -28.34
N ILE A 73 5.80 6.39 -29.55
CA ILE A 73 6.70 7.20 -30.39
C ILE A 73 5.92 8.40 -30.92
N ILE A 74 6.42 9.61 -30.65
CA ILE A 74 5.79 10.84 -31.14
C ILE A 74 6.53 11.46 -32.33
N LYS A 75 7.82 11.18 -32.49
CA LYS A 75 8.63 11.73 -33.58
C LYS A 75 9.83 10.88 -33.89
N CYS A 76 9.93 10.39 -35.12
CA CYS A 76 11.13 9.75 -35.63
C CYS A 76 12.09 10.79 -36.22
N LYS A 77 13.38 10.65 -35.91
CA LYS A 77 14.45 11.42 -36.56
C LYS A 77 15.10 10.60 -37.67
N ASP A 78 15.36 9.33 -37.39
CA ASP A 78 15.88 8.36 -38.35
C ASP A 78 15.49 6.94 -37.89
N ARG A 79 15.99 5.89 -38.57
CA ARG A 79 15.65 4.49 -38.26
C ARG A 79 16.06 4.02 -36.85
N PHE A 80 16.93 4.78 -36.16
CA PHE A 80 17.47 4.44 -34.85
C PHE A 80 17.07 5.43 -33.76
N ASN A 81 16.76 6.68 -34.12
CA ASN A 81 16.49 7.76 -33.18
C ASN A 81 15.02 8.20 -33.25
N ALA A 82 14.37 8.29 -32.09
CA ALA A 82 13.02 8.87 -31.96
C ALA A 82 12.85 9.64 -30.64
N HIS A 83 11.70 10.29 -30.50
CA HIS A 83 11.18 10.76 -29.21
C HIS A 83 10.03 9.86 -28.80
N VAL A 84 10.07 9.43 -27.54
CA VAL A 84 9.07 8.58 -26.92
C VAL A 84 8.43 9.32 -25.77
N VAL A 85 7.11 9.23 -25.70
CA VAL A 85 6.29 9.65 -24.57
C VAL A 85 6.02 8.42 -23.71
N VAL A 86 6.26 8.57 -22.41
CA VAL A 86 5.87 7.65 -21.36
C VAL A 86 4.72 8.28 -20.60
N GLU A 87 3.53 7.70 -20.68
CA GLU A 87 2.33 8.19 -19.99
C GLU A 87 1.92 7.19 -18.91
N GLY A 88 2.03 7.60 -17.65
CA GLY A 88 1.44 6.89 -16.51
C GLY A 88 0.01 7.35 -16.29
N VAL A 89 -0.89 6.41 -15.95
CA VAL A 89 -2.28 6.72 -15.66
C VAL A 89 -2.69 6.20 -14.30
N VAL A 90 -3.14 7.13 -13.46
CA VAL A 90 -3.81 6.86 -12.19
C VAL A 90 -5.31 6.90 -12.42
N LYS A 91 -6.05 5.99 -11.81
CA LYS A 91 -7.50 5.87 -11.96
C LYS A 91 -8.15 5.63 -10.61
N ASN A 92 -9.33 6.21 -10.40
CA ASN A 92 -10.20 5.76 -9.33
C ASN A 92 -10.97 4.51 -9.83
N THR A 93 -10.53 3.33 -9.39
CA THR A 93 -11.17 2.03 -9.68
C THR A 93 -12.29 1.69 -8.69
N GLY A 94 -12.42 2.47 -7.61
CA GLY A 94 -13.51 2.42 -6.67
C GLY A 94 -14.81 2.97 -7.24
N GLY A 95 -15.91 2.75 -6.49
CA GLY A 95 -17.22 3.31 -6.83
C GLY A 95 -17.59 4.59 -6.09
N LEU A 96 -16.77 5.03 -5.14
CA LEU A 96 -16.93 6.31 -4.47
C LEU A 96 -15.92 7.33 -5.00
N ALA A 97 -16.31 8.61 -5.02
CA ALA A 97 -15.42 9.68 -5.42
C ALA A 97 -14.30 9.86 -4.38
N TYR A 98 -13.07 10.00 -4.85
CA TYR A 98 -11.94 10.43 -4.04
C TYR A 98 -11.99 11.95 -3.91
N SER A 99 -11.86 12.51 -2.70
CA SER A 99 -11.91 13.95 -2.44
C SER A 99 -10.86 14.35 -1.41
N SER A 100 -10.04 15.33 -1.74
CA SER A 100 -8.94 15.80 -0.90
C SER A 100 -8.69 17.29 -1.11
N ASN A 101 -7.83 17.87 -0.27
CA ASN A 101 -7.26 19.18 -0.53
C ASN A 101 -6.20 19.12 -1.63
N ALA A 102 -5.80 20.30 -2.11
CA ALA A 102 -4.76 20.44 -3.10
C ALA A 102 -3.41 19.92 -2.58
N ASN A 103 -2.65 19.30 -3.48
CA ASN A 103 -1.29 18.80 -3.25
C ASN A 103 -1.14 17.69 -2.19
N GLN A 104 -2.23 17.11 -1.69
CA GLN A 104 -2.15 15.96 -0.77
C GLN A 104 -1.80 14.63 -1.47
N GLN A 105 -1.80 14.61 -2.80
CA GLN A 105 -1.39 13.44 -3.57
C GLN A 105 -0.86 13.81 -4.95
N SER A 106 -0.05 12.91 -5.49
CA SER A 106 0.58 13.06 -6.80
C SER A 106 0.74 11.73 -7.52
N ALA A 107 0.56 11.74 -8.83
CA ALA A 107 0.98 10.66 -9.70
C ALA A 107 2.48 10.85 -9.99
N LEU A 108 3.32 9.92 -9.56
CA LEU A 108 4.77 9.97 -9.66
C LEU A 108 5.26 8.92 -10.65
N LEU A 109 5.95 9.36 -11.70
CA LEU A 109 6.51 8.48 -12.72
C LEU A 109 8.02 8.41 -12.56
N TYR A 110 8.53 7.18 -12.38
CA TYR A 110 9.93 6.88 -12.22
C TYR A 110 10.47 6.06 -13.39
N GLU A 111 11.71 6.33 -13.74
CA GLU A 111 12.57 5.42 -14.48
C GLU A 111 13.28 4.46 -13.52
N ASP A 112 13.32 3.18 -13.87
CA ASP A 112 14.09 2.18 -13.14
C ASP A 112 15.33 1.78 -13.94
N ASN A 113 16.47 2.35 -13.54
CA ASN A 113 17.76 2.12 -14.18
C ASN A 113 18.52 1.03 -13.43
N GLY A 114 18.06 -0.22 -13.55
CA GLY A 114 18.72 -1.38 -12.94
C GLY A 114 18.59 -1.41 -11.41
N GLY A 115 17.43 -1.04 -10.88
CA GLY A 115 17.14 -0.95 -9.45
C GLY A 115 17.27 0.46 -8.88
N ARG A 116 17.83 1.41 -9.64
CA ARG A 116 17.90 2.82 -9.24
C ARG A 116 16.70 3.59 -9.78
N LEU A 117 15.72 3.82 -8.92
CA LEU A 117 14.56 4.65 -9.25
C LEU A 117 14.95 6.13 -9.35
N GLN A 118 14.60 6.76 -10.47
CA GLN A 118 14.75 8.18 -10.71
C GLN A 118 13.40 8.78 -11.07
N LEU A 119 12.95 9.79 -10.32
CA LEU A 119 11.71 10.51 -10.64
C LEU A 119 11.91 11.30 -11.94
N VAL A 120 11.04 11.09 -12.93
CA VAL A 120 11.12 11.75 -14.24
C VAL A 120 9.93 12.65 -14.54
N ALA A 121 8.79 12.40 -13.90
CA ALA A 121 7.64 13.30 -13.96
C ALA A 121 6.75 13.13 -12.72
N SER A 122 6.02 14.20 -12.38
CA SER A 122 5.04 14.20 -11.31
C SER A 122 3.84 15.05 -11.71
N GLN A 123 2.64 14.64 -11.32
CA GLN A 123 1.41 15.39 -11.51
C GLN A 123 0.58 15.36 -10.23
N SER A 124 0.47 16.51 -9.55
CA SER A 124 -0.51 16.66 -8.47
C SER A 124 -1.92 16.53 -9.04
N PHE A 125 -2.81 15.88 -8.29
CA PHE A 125 -4.23 15.81 -8.62
C PHE A 125 -5.06 15.96 -7.35
N GLN A 126 -6.38 16.04 -7.47
CA GLN A 126 -7.36 16.01 -6.38
C GLN A 126 -8.73 15.66 -6.98
N ASN A 127 -9.68 15.29 -6.12
CA ASN A 127 -11.10 15.17 -6.49
C ASN A 127 -11.34 14.27 -7.73
N LEU A 128 -11.06 12.97 -7.59
CA LEU A 128 -11.14 12.00 -8.67
C LEU A 128 -12.45 11.21 -8.60
N ALA A 129 -13.38 11.48 -9.51
CA ALA A 129 -14.64 10.75 -9.62
C ALA A 129 -14.42 9.25 -9.95
N PRO A 130 -15.38 8.36 -9.63
CA PRO A 130 -15.30 6.95 -9.99
C PRO A 130 -15.04 6.75 -11.49
N GLY A 131 -14.03 5.97 -11.83
CA GLY A 131 -13.62 5.69 -13.21
C GLY A 131 -12.84 6.82 -13.90
N ALA A 132 -12.71 8.00 -13.29
CA ALA A 132 -11.93 9.10 -13.84
C ALA A 132 -10.42 8.81 -13.75
N GLU A 133 -9.66 9.44 -14.65
CA GLU A 133 -8.23 9.20 -14.84
C GLU A 133 -7.42 10.50 -14.70
N VAL A 134 -6.23 10.38 -14.11
CA VAL A 134 -5.17 11.40 -14.10
C VAL A 134 -3.97 10.84 -14.84
N LYS A 135 -3.36 11.69 -15.67
CA LYS A 135 -2.22 11.31 -16.50
C LYS A 135 -0.98 12.08 -16.08
N VAL A 136 0.15 11.39 -16.00
CA VAL A 136 1.49 11.97 -15.85
C VAL A 136 2.31 11.56 -17.05
N SER A 137 2.99 12.52 -17.69
CA SER A 137 3.66 12.31 -18.96
C SER A 137 5.12 12.76 -18.90
N TYR A 138 6.00 11.94 -19.49
CA TYR A 138 7.42 12.23 -19.62
C TYR A 138 7.84 11.97 -21.06
N THR A 139 8.50 12.94 -21.69
CA THR A 139 9.03 12.79 -23.05
C THR A 139 10.55 12.70 -23.00
N ARG A 140 11.12 11.72 -23.70
CA ARG A 140 12.57 11.56 -23.80
C ARG A 140 13.04 11.16 -25.20
N PRO A 141 14.30 11.43 -25.54
CA PRO A 141 14.94 10.78 -26.67
C PRO A 141 15.07 9.27 -26.44
N TRP A 142 14.97 8.52 -27.54
CA TRP A 142 15.17 7.08 -27.65
C TRP A 142 16.14 6.79 -28.79
N ASN A 143 17.12 5.92 -28.52
CA ASN A 143 18.07 5.43 -29.51
C ASN A 143 18.15 3.89 -29.44
N ARG A 144 17.82 3.22 -30.54
CA ARG A 144 17.83 1.75 -30.64
C ARG A 144 19.21 1.15 -30.89
N SER A 145 20.18 1.94 -31.39
CA SER A 145 21.47 1.42 -31.88
C SER A 145 22.50 1.08 -30.81
N SER A 146 22.27 1.44 -29.55
CA SER A 146 23.31 1.29 -28.52
C SER A 146 22.77 0.71 -27.22
N PRO A 147 23.19 -0.51 -26.87
CA PRO A 147 23.05 -1.05 -25.51
C PRO A 147 23.77 -0.18 -24.46
N ALA A 148 24.83 0.52 -24.86
CA ALA A 148 25.75 1.24 -23.96
C ALA A 148 25.51 2.76 -23.86
N GLU A 149 24.81 3.37 -24.82
CA GLU A 149 24.55 4.83 -24.87
C GLU A 149 23.07 5.18 -24.66
N GLY A 150 22.40 4.43 -23.78
CA GLY A 150 21.05 4.74 -23.34
C GLY A 150 19.98 3.88 -24.00
N GLU A 151 20.01 2.58 -23.70
CA GLU A 151 18.81 1.74 -23.82
C GLU A 151 17.63 2.46 -23.18
N PHE A 152 16.47 2.36 -23.82
CA PHE A 152 15.23 2.77 -23.17
C PHE A 152 15.15 2.01 -21.82
N PRO A 153 14.98 2.71 -20.68
CA PRO A 153 15.09 2.11 -19.36
C PRO A 153 14.29 0.81 -19.29
N PRO A 154 14.83 -0.24 -18.67
CA PRO A 154 14.22 -1.56 -18.74
C PRO A 154 12.81 -1.54 -18.16
N ASN A 155 12.56 -0.71 -17.14
CA ASN A 155 11.24 -0.53 -16.56
C ASN A 155 10.92 0.94 -16.24
N TYR A 156 9.63 1.22 -16.19
CA TYR A 156 9.06 2.42 -15.60
C TYR A 156 8.15 2.02 -14.45
N VAL A 157 8.11 2.87 -13.41
CA VAL A 157 7.28 2.66 -12.23
C VAL A 157 6.38 3.87 -12.02
N LEU A 158 5.08 3.63 -11.98
CA LEU A 158 4.07 4.60 -11.60
C LEU A 158 3.72 4.36 -10.14
N VAL A 159 3.76 5.43 -9.34
CA VAL A 159 3.44 5.40 -7.91
C VAL A 159 2.44 6.51 -7.62
N ILE A 160 1.43 6.21 -6.81
CA ILE A 160 0.61 7.25 -6.17
C ILE A 160 1.32 7.65 -4.88
N GLY A 161 1.80 8.89 -4.83
CA GLY A 161 2.35 9.50 -3.62
C GLY A 161 1.24 10.21 -2.85
N PHE A 162 1.27 10.08 -1.53
CA PHE A 162 0.34 10.70 -0.59
C PHE A 162 1.11 11.53 0.44
N ASP A 163 0.51 12.61 0.92
CA ASP A 163 1.01 13.38 2.06
C ASP A 163 0.93 12.52 3.34
N PRO A 164 1.94 12.51 4.24
CA PRO A 164 1.93 11.65 5.42
C PRO A 164 0.76 11.83 6.37
N ASP A 165 0.06 12.98 6.35
CA ASP A 165 -1.08 13.28 7.23
C ASP A 165 -2.44 12.88 6.65
N ILE A 166 -2.50 12.41 5.39
CA ILE A 166 -3.76 12.16 4.68
C ILE A 166 -4.66 11.13 5.37
N TYR A 167 -4.09 10.20 6.15
CA TYR A 167 -4.83 9.15 6.86
C TYR A 167 -5.18 9.50 8.31
N ILE A 168 -4.79 10.70 8.78
CA ILE A 168 -4.97 11.13 10.18
C ILE A 168 -5.75 12.45 10.26
N ASP A 169 -6.12 13.04 9.10
CA ASP A 169 -6.86 14.28 9.01
C ASP A 169 -8.38 14.14 9.29
N GLY A 170 -8.87 12.90 9.42
CA GLY A 170 -10.27 12.59 9.68
C GLY A 170 -11.19 12.74 8.46
N ASN A 171 -10.63 12.83 7.25
CA ASN A 171 -11.37 12.88 6.01
C ASN A 171 -11.49 11.49 5.36
N ASP A 172 -12.47 10.69 5.76
CA ASP A 172 -12.71 9.36 5.16
C ASP A 172 -12.95 9.38 3.62
N SER A 173 -13.10 10.56 3.00
CA SER A 173 -13.25 10.72 1.54
C SER A 173 -11.92 10.69 0.76
N ASN A 174 -10.76 10.56 1.42
CA ASN A 174 -9.47 10.31 0.79
C ASN A 174 -8.83 8.97 1.25
N ASP A 175 -9.55 8.16 2.03
CA ASP A 175 -9.09 6.87 2.51
C ASP A 175 -9.08 5.83 1.38
N ASP A 176 -7.90 5.63 0.80
CA ASP A 176 -7.69 4.60 -0.21
C ASP A 176 -7.82 3.20 0.40
N SER A 177 -8.73 2.40 -0.16
CA SER A 177 -9.06 1.10 0.41
C SER A 177 -8.10 -0.02 0.03
N ASN A 178 -7.18 0.22 -0.92
CA ASN A 178 -6.27 -0.79 -1.44
C ASN A 178 -4.87 -0.25 -1.78
N TYR A 179 -4.02 -0.09 -0.77
CA TYR A 179 -2.63 0.32 -0.99
C TYR A 179 -1.81 -0.56 -1.94
N GLY A 180 -2.24 -1.80 -2.18
CA GLY A 180 -1.52 -2.77 -3.00
C GLY A 180 -1.47 -2.44 -4.50
N ASN A 181 -2.39 -1.60 -4.99
CA ASN A 181 -2.45 -1.20 -6.41
C ASN A 181 -1.98 0.25 -6.65
N ASN A 182 -1.44 0.93 -5.63
CA ASN A 182 -0.86 2.27 -5.73
C ASN A 182 0.50 2.30 -6.42
N ARG A 183 1.00 1.13 -6.84
CA ARG A 183 2.26 0.98 -7.57
C ARG A 183 2.05 0.07 -8.77
N PHE A 184 2.50 0.53 -9.93
CA PHE A 184 2.50 -0.25 -11.17
C PHE A 184 3.86 -0.19 -11.84
N THR A 185 4.35 -1.33 -12.30
CA THR A 185 5.63 -1.42 -13.02
C THR A 185 5.38 -1.97 -14.41
N ARG A 186 5.92 -1.29 -15.42
CA ARG A 186 5.87 -1.74 -16.81
C ARG A 186 7.28 -1.88 -17.34
N SER A 187 7.60 -3.07 -17.86
CA SER A 187 8.83 -3.24 -18.62
C SER A 187 8.70 -2.55 -19.97
N ALA A 188 9.75 -1.87 -20.38
CA ALA A 188 9.87 -1.29 -21.70
C ALA A 188 10.70 -2.16 -22.66
N ALA A 189 10.91 -3.44 -22.33
CA ALA A 189 11.58 -4.39 -23.22
C ALA A 189 10.90 -4.48 -24.60
N GLU A 190 9.56 -4.35 -24.65
CA GLU A 190 8.80 -4.35 -25.91
C GLU A 190 9.14 -3.15 -26.82
N VAL A 191 9.44 -2.00 -26.22
CA VAL A 191 9.91 -0.80 -26.93
C VAL A 191 11.28 -1.08 -27.54
N ASN A 192 12.16 -1.73 -26.78
CA ASN A 192 13.51 -2.05 -27.23
C ASN A 192 13.55 -3.15 -28.32
N SER A 193 12.63 -4.12 -28.30
CA SER A 193 12.66 -5.25 -29.24
C SER A 193 11.91 -5.00 -30.55
N ASN A 194 10.74 -4.34 -30.50
CA ASN A 194 9.77 -4.39 -31.59
C ASN A 194 9.55 -3.06 -32.30
N TRP A 195 10.01 -1.94 -31.74
CA TRP A 195 9.76 -0.65 -32.34
C TRP A 195 10.74 -0.35 -33.49
N THR A 196 10.17 0.11 -34.60
CA THR A 196 10.90 0.60 -35.77
C THR A 196 10.32 1.95 -36.14
N CYS A 197 11.19 2.96 -36.26
CA CYS A 197 10.82 4.16 -36.98
C CYS A 197 10.64 3.79 -38.45
N LYS A 198 9.42 4.04 -38.97
CA LYS A 198 9.10 3.90 -40.40
C LYS A 198 9.42 5.21 -41.11
#